data_AF-A0A2Z5A5K6-F1
#
_entry.id   AF-A0A2Z5A5K6-F1
#
_cell.length_a   1.000
_cell.length_b   1.000
_cell.length_c   1.000
_cell.angle_alpha   90.00
_cell.angle_beta   90.00
_cell.angle_gamma   90.00
#
_symmetry.space_group_name_H-M   'P 1'
#
loop_
_entity.id
_entity.type
_entity.pdbx_description
1 polymer ?
#
loop_
_entity_poly.entity_id
_entity_poly.type
_entity_poly.pdbx_seq_one_letter_code
_entity_poly.pdbx_strand_id
1 'polypeptide(L)'
;MSVAHALPLSAASPAAPVERDLFRGAMARLGAAVNLVTTDGPSGLAGFTATAVCSVSDTPPTLLVCLNRSASVHPAFSANGVLCVNVLAAGQQALANLFGGKTAMAERFAAARWSRLGTGAPVLDGALVACDCRIAEVQSVGSHDLLLCEVLGVAEPGGEGGLLYFDRRYHELA
;
A
#
# COMPACT_ATOMS: atom_id res chain seq x y z
N MET A 1 -2.12 -27.26 -38.07
CA MET A 1 -2.25 -26.51 -36.80
C MET A 1 -2.07 -27.51 -35.68
N SER A 2 -0.91 -27.47 -35.01
CA SER A 2 -0.49 -28.45 -33.99
C SER A 2 -1.16 -28.09 -32.66
N VAL A 3 -1.90 -29.03 -32.08
CA VAL A 3 -2.53 -28.88 -30.76
C VAL A 3 -1.43 -29.17 -29.72
N ALA A 4 -0.97 -28.14 -29.02
CA ALA A 4 -0.02 -28.31 -27.93
C ALA A 4 -0.73 -29.04 -26.77
N HIS A 5 -0.39 -30.31 -26.59
CA HIS A 5 -0.80 -31.09 -25.43
C HIS A 5 0.04 -30.62 -24.24
N ALA A 6 -0.54 -29.84 -23.33
CA ALA A 6 0.10 -29.50 -22.07
C ALA A 6 0.26 -30.78 -21.26
N LEU A 7 1.51 -31.19 -21.01
CA LEU A 7 1.81 -32.30 -20.10
C LEU A 7 1.26 -31.95 -18.70
N PRO A 8 0.53 -32.86 -18.04
CA PRO A 8 0.01 -32.58 -16.70
C PRO A 8 1.18 -32.40 -15.73
N LEU A 9 1.18 -31.28 -15.00
CA LEU A 9 2.05 -31.09 -13.85
C LEU A 9 1.75 -32.20 -12.84
N SER A 10 2.76 -33.03 -12.56
CA SER A 10 2.69 -34.03 -11.50
C SER A 10 2.38 -33.31 -10.19
N ALA A 11 1.28 -33.70 -9.54
CA ALA A 11 0.89 -33.15 -8.25
C ALA A 11 1.90 -33.60 -7.19
N ALA A 12 2.90 -32.76 -6.94
CA ALA A 12 3.73 -32.88 -5.75
C ALA A 12 2.82 -32.87 -4.51
N SER A 13 3.12 -33.71 -3.51
CA SER A 13 2.43 -33.65 -2.23
C SER A 13 2.46 -32.22 -1.69
N PRO A 14 1.35 -31.69 -1.16
CA PRO A 14 1.29 -30.29 -0.75
C PRO A 14 2.32 -30.07 0.37
N ALA A 15 3.30 -29.21 0.10
CA ALA A 15 4.27 -28.81 1.09
C ALA A 15 3.55 -28.12 2.26
N ALA A 16 3.94 -28.44 3.49
CA ALA A 16 3.38 -27.79 4.67
C ALA A 16 3.78 -26.29 4.69
N PRO A 17 2.92 -25.38 5.21
CA PRO A 17 3.28 -23.99 5.40
C PRO A 17 4.50 -23.82 6.32
N VAL A 18 5.34 -22.84 6.03
CA VAL A 18 6.49 -22.48 6.86
C VAL A 18 6.07 -21.78 8.15
N GLU A 19 6.93 -21.83 9.17
CA GLU A 19 6.73 -21.12 10.44
C GLU A 19 6.64 -19.60 10.27
N ARG A 20 5.80 -18.95 11.08
CA ARG A 20 5.51 -17.51 10.99
C ARG A 20 6.75 -16.64 11.05
N ASP A 21 7.64 -16.92 12.00
CA ASP A 21 8.82 -16.07 12.22
C ASP A 21 9.87 -16.27 11.12
N LEU A 22 9.95 -17.47 10.52
CA LEU A 22 10.77 -17.72 9.35
C LEU A 22 10.26 -16.89 8.16
N PHE A 23 8.95 -16.90 7.90
CA PHE A 23 8.34 -16.07 6.86
C PHE A 23 8.61 -14.57 7.09
N ARG A 24 8.40 -14.07 8.31
CA ARG A 24 8.67 -12.65 8.64
C ARG A 24 10.16 -12.29 8.51
N GLY A 25 11.05 -13.21 8.86
CA GLY A 25 12.49 -13.04 8.66
C GLY A 25 12.86 -12.95 7.18
N ALA A 26 12.25 -13.78 6.33
CA ALA A 26 12.44 -13.71 4.88
C ALA A 26 11.88 -12.40 4.30
N MET A 27 10.66 -12.00 4.67
CA MET A 27 10.03 -10.77 4.19
C MET A 27 10.76 -9.51 4.64
N ALA A 28 11.44 -9.52 5.79
CA ALA A 28 12.30 -8.41 6.20
C ALA A 28 13.44 -8.14 5.19
N ARG A 29 13.84 -9.15 4.41
CA ARG A 29 14.89 -9.05 3.37
C ARG A 29 14.31 -8.78 1.97
N LEU A 30 13.00 -8.60 1.85
CA LEU A 30 12.37 -8.18 0.62
C LEU A 30 12.20 -6.66 0.67
N GLY A 31 13.14 -5.93 0.07
CA GLY A 31 13.12 -4.47 0.04
C GLY A 31 11.89 -3.93 -0.67
N ALA A 32 11.25 -2.91 -0.10
CA ALA A 32 10.04 -2.31 -0.66
C ALA A 32 10.02 -0.80 -0.45
N ALA A 33 9.40 -0.08 -1.38
CA ALA A 33 9.10 1.33 -1.20
C ALA A 33 8.15 1.52 -0.01
N VAL A 34 8.33 2.62 0.73
CA VAL A 34 7.45 3.01 1.82
C VAL A 34 6.35 3.91 1.26
N ASN A 35 5.10 3.60 1.58
CA ASN A 35 3.94 4.35 1.12
C ASN A 35 3.12 4.84 2.32
N LEU A 36 2.47 5.99 2.18
CA LEU A 36 1.30 6.36 2.98
C LEU A 36 0.04 6.15 2.17
N VAL A 37 -0.79 5.25 2.66
CA VAL A 37 -2.10 5.01 2.09
C VAL A 37 -3.11 5.81 2.89
N THR A 38 -3.83 6.70 2.24
CA THR A 38 -4.79 7.62 2.86
C THR A 38 -6.18 7.42 2.27
N THR A 39 -7.20 7.80 3.02
CA THR A 39 -8.59 7.83 2.59
C THR A 39 -9.31 8.96 3.33
N ASP A 40 -10.34 9.49 2.72
CA ASP A 40 -11.29 10.40 3.35
C ASP A 40 -12.66 10.22 2.68
N GLY A 41 -13.74 10.56 3.38
CA GLY A 41 -15.09 10.30 2.91
C GLY A 41 -16.10 10.23 4.05
N PRO A 42 -17.27 9.60 3.83
CA PRO A 42 -18.34 9.52 4.83
C PRO A 42 -17.93 8.84 6.14
N SER A 43 -16.94 7.96 6.11
CA SER A 43 -16.37 7.29 7.31
C SER A 43 -15.12 7.99 7.85
N GLY A 44 -14.83 9.18 7.34
CA GLY A 44 -13.82 10.09 7.83
C GLY A 44 -12.41 9.82 7.32
N LEU A 45 -11.52 10.68 7.78
CA LEU A 45 -10.12 10.75 7.42
C LEU A 45 -9.32 9.63 8.10
N ALA A 46 -8.59 8.84 7.32
CA ALA A 46 -7.73 7.80 7.84
C ALA A 46 -6.48 7.58 6.96
N GLY A 47 -5.42 7.06 7.56
CA GLY A 47 -4.25 6.63 6.80
C GLY A 47 -3.30 5.76 7.59
N PHE A 48 -2.45 5.03 6.87
CA PHE A 48 -1.45 4.13 7.44
C PHE A 48 -0.23 3.99 6.53
N THR A 49 0.89 3.55 7.11
CA THR A 49 2.10 3.22 6.36
C THR A 49 2.04 1.79 5.83
N ALA A 50 2.38 1.61 4.55
CA ALA A 50 2.35 0.32 3.88
C ALA A 50 3.59 0.10 3.00
N THR A 51 4.11 -1.12 3.02
CA THR A 51 5.10 -1.63 2.06
C THR A 51 4.53 -2.70 1.14
N ALA A 52 3.41 -3.32 1.53
CA ALA A 52 2.69 -4.30 0.72
C ALA A 52 1.77 -3.59 -0.29
N VAL A 53 2.42 -2.96 -1.27
CA VAL A 53 1.81 -2.21 -2.38
C VAL A 53 2.55 -2.58 -3.66
N CYS A 54 1.83 -2.90 -4.73
CA CYS A 54 2.45 -3.13 -6.03
C CYS A 54 1.49 -2.82 -7.19
N SER A 55 2.07 -2.60 -8.38
CA SER A 55 1.31 -2.52 -9.63
C SER A 55 0.72 -3.89 -10.00
N VAL A 56 -0.47 -3.90 -10.58
CA VAL A 56 -1.19 -5.10 -11.04
C VAL A 56 -1.34 -5.12 -12.55
N SER A 57 -1.82 -4.03 -13.15
CA SER A 57 -2.07 -3.91 -14.60
C SER A 57 -1.96 -2.45 -15.03
N ASP A 58 -1.64 -2.21 -16.29
CA ASP A 58 -1.74 -0.89 -16.92
C ASP A 58 -3.05 -0.69 -17.71
N THR A 59 -3.81 -1.78 -17.93
CA THR A 59 -5.04 -1.78 -18.73
C THR A 59 -6.12 -2.65 -18.07
N PRO A 60 -7.03 -2.07 -17.25
CA PRO A 60 -7.01 -0.71 -16.74
C PRO A 60 -5.87 -0.48 -15.71
N PRO A 61 -5.42 0.77 -15.50
CA PRO A 61 -4.35 1.07 -14.55
C PRO A 61 -4.78 0.70 -13.14
N THR A 62 -4.12 -0.32 -12.57
CA THR A 62 -4.53 -0.95 -11.32
C THR A 62 -3.30 -1.22 -10.46
N LEU A 63 -3.39 -0.88 -9.18
CA LEU A 63 -2.45 -1.30 -8.14
C LEU A 63 -3.20 -2.08 -7.04
N LEU A 64 -2.46 -2.76 -6.17
CA LEU A 64 -3.03 -3.35 -4.96
C LEU A 64 -2.42 -2.77 -3.69
N VAL A 65 -3.22 -2.80 -2.61
CA VAL A 65 -2.78 -2.51 -1.24
C VAL A 65 -3.26 -3.63 -0.32
N CYS A 66 -2.36 -4.22 0.47
CA CYS A 66 -2.73 -5.19 1.49
C CYS A 66 -2.99 -4.49 2.84
N LEU A 67 -4.22 -4.56 3.33
CA LEU A 67 -4.64 -3.96 4.60
C LEU A 67 -5.04 -5.03 5.62
N ASN A 68 -4.40 -5.02 6.79
CA ASN A 68 -4.76 -5.92 7.87
C ASN A 68 -6.16 -5.57 8.42
N ARG A 69 -7.07 -6.56 8.48
CA ARG A 69 -8.44 -6.34 8.99
C ARG A 69 -8.49 -5.94 10.47
N SER A 70 -7.45 -6.22 11.24
CA SER A 70 -7.36 -5.77 12.63
C SER A 70 -6.86 -4.33 12.79
N ALA A 71 -6.46 -3.65 11.70
CA ALA A 71 -6.01 -2.27 11.76
C ALA A 71 -7.20 -1.36 12.05
N SER A 72 -7.04 -0.38 12.95
CA SER A 72 -8.11 0.55 13.32
C SER A 72 -8.63 1.40 12.16
N VAL A 73 -7.85 1.51 11.09
CA VAL A 73 -8.22 2.25 9.86
C VAL A 73 -9.07 1.44 8.90
N HIS A 74 -9.09 0.10 9.02
CA HIS A 74 -9.77 -0.79 8.07
C HIS A 74 -11.23 -0.41 7.79
N PRO A 75 -12.07 -0.13 8.82
CA PRO A 75 -13.46 0.27 8.58
C PRO A 75 -13.60 1.52 7.70
N ALA A 76 -12.71 2.51 7.86
CA ALA A 76 -12.76 3.74 7.07
C ALA A 76 -12.46 3.46 5.59
N PHE A 77 -11.45 2.63 5.29
CA PHE A 77 -11.13 2.25 3.91
C PHE A 77 -12.25 1.45 3.25
N SER A 78 -12.82 0.48 3.96
CA SER A 78 -13.92 -0.34 3.45
C SER A 78 -15.17 0.50 3.15
N ALA A 79 -15.47 1.50 3.98
CA ALA A 79 -16.67 2.31 3.82
C ALA A 79 -16.49 3.51 2.87
N ASN A 80 -15.31 4.13 2.81
CA ASN A 80 -15.05 5.25 1.90
C ASN A 80 -14.93 4.79 0.44
N GLY A 81 -14.39 3.59 0.18
CA GLY A 81 -14.29 3.01 -1.17
C GLY A 81 -13.25 3.70 -2.08
N VAL A 82 -12.49 4.66 -1.56
CA VAL A 82 -11.43 5.39 -2.26
C VAL A 82 -10.18 5.46 -1.40
N LEU A 83 -9.02 5.55 -2.04
CA LEU A 83 -7.75 5.76 -1.36
C LEU A 83 -6.75 6.49 -2.24
N CYS A 84 -5.73 7.08 -1.62
CA CYS A 84 -4.55 7.56 -2.32
C CYS A 84 -3.32 6.81 -1.81
N VAL A 85 -2.50 6.29 -2.73
CA VAL A 85 -1.18 5.74 -2.43
C VAL A 85 -0.14 6.84 -2.65
N ASN A 86 0.45 7.33 -1.58
CA ASN A 86 1.52 8.33 -1.61
C ASN A 86 2.87 7.64 -1.41
N VAL A 87 3.69 7.55 -2.47
CA VAL A 87 5.02 6.97 -2.40
C VAL A 87 5.96 7.96 -1.72
N LEU A 88 6.57 7.56 -0.61
CA LEU A 88 7.35 8.46 0.21
C LEU A 88 8.74 8.73 -0.37
N ALA A 89 9.11 10.01 -0.31
CA ALA A 89 10.42 10.52 -0.62
C ALA A 89 11.42 10.35 0.54
N ALA A 90 12.69 10.53 0.25
CA ALA A 90 13.75 10.61 1.27
C ALA A 90 13.41 11.69 2.33
N GLY A 91 13.87 11.50 3.57
CA GLY A 91 13.56 12.38 4.70
C GLY A 91 12.15 12.23 5.30
N GLN A 92 11.24 11.46 4.68
CA GLN A 92 9.86 11.28 5.18
C GLN A 92 9.70 10.13 6.20
N GLN A 93 10.81 9.60 6.72
CA GLN A 93 10.82 8.53 7.74
C GLN A 93 10.00 8.90 8.99
N ALA A 94 10.11 10.14 9.47
CA ALA A 94 9.37 10.57 10.66
C ALA A 94 7.85 10.48 10.44
N LEU A 95 7.38 10.87 9.27
CA LEU A 95 5.97 10.78 8.89
C LEU A 95 5.53 9.32 8.75
N ALA A 96 6.33 8.47 8.12
CA ALA A 96 6.08 7.03 8.06
C ALA A 96 5.91 6.41 9.46
N ASN A 97 6.72 6.81 10.44
CA ASN A 97 6.60 6.29 11.80
C ASN A 97 5.29 6.73 12.50
N LEU A 98 4.81 7.95 12.25
CA LEU A 98 3.53 8.42 12.80
C LEU A 98 2.36 7.59 12.28
N PHE A 99 2.35 7.29 10.98
CA PHE A 99 1.28 6.54 10.32
C PHE A 99 1.37 5.02 10.52
N GLY A 100 2.56 4.48 10.79
CA GLY A 100 2.77 3.08 11.19
C GLY A 100 2.60 2.80 12.68
N GLY A 101 2.51 3.85 13.50
CA GLY A 101 2.47 3.78 14.96
C GLY A 101 1.08 3.85 15.59
N LYS A 102 1.05 4.23 16.86
CA LYS A 102 -0.17 4.39 17.69
C LYS A 102 -0.63 5.85 17.82
N THR A 103 -0.01 6.78 17.11
CA THR A 103 -0.36 8.21 17.10
C THR A 103 -1.83 8.40 16.72
N ALA A 104 -2.53 9.35 17.33
CA ALA A 104 -3.93 9.65 17.00
C ALA A 104 -4.05 10.16 15.56
N MET A 105 -5.17 9.86 14.88
CA MET A 105 -5.33 10.17 13.45
C MET A 105 -5.19 11.67 13.14
N ALA A 106 -5.78 12.53 13.97
CA ALA A 106 -5.68 13.97 13.81
C ALA A 106 -4.23 14.47 13.87
N GLU A 107 -3.43 13.93 14.79
CA GLU A 107 -2.01 14.30 14.93
C GLU A 107 -1.17 13.81 13.74
N ARG A 108 -1.47 12.62 13.19
CA ARG A 108 -0.80 12.12 11.97
C ARG A 108 -0.98 13.09 10.81
N PHE A 109 -2.22 13.52 10.56
CA PHE A 109 -2.53 14.43 9.46
C PHE A 109 -2.07 15.86 9.72
N ALA A 110 -2.00 16.31 10.98
CA ALA A 110 -1.44 17.62 11.32
C ALA A 110 0.08 17.74 11.07
N ALA A 111 0.80 16.61 10.96
CA ALA A 111 2.25 16.58 10.79
C ALA A 111 2.74 16.85 9.36
N ALA A 112 1.84 17.04 8.39
CA ALA A 112 2.17 17.29 6.99
C ALA A 112 1.13 18.19 6.32
N ARG A 113 1.44 18.64 5.10
CA ARG A 113 0.48 19.33 4.24
C ARG A 113 -0.13 18.34 3.25
N TRP A 114 -1.39 18.56 2.95
CA TRP A 114 -2.17 17.67 2.11
C TRP A 114 -2.96 18.47 1.08
N SER A 115 -2.93 17.99 -0.15
CA SER A 115 -3.80 18.40 -1.24
C SER A 115 -4.82 17.28 -1.53
N ARG A 116 -5.64 17.45 -2.58
CA ARG A 116 -6.64 16.46 -3.00
C ARG A 116 -6.70 16.41 -4.53
N LEU A 117 -6.99 15.22 -5.05
CA LEU A 117 -7.31 15.00 -6.47
C LEU A 117 -8.82 14.69 -6.61
N GLY A 118 -9.19 13.83 -7.56
CA GLY A 118 -10.58 13.61 -7.97
C GLY A 118 -11.44 12.87 -6.95
N THR A 119 -10.88 11.94 -6.19
CA THR A 119 -11.66 11.17 -5.18
C THR A 119 -11.83 11.94 -3.86
N GLY A 120 -11.00 12.95 -3.64
CA GLY A 120 -10.88 13.62 -2.36
C GLY A 120 -9.94 12.92 -1.38
N ALA A 121 -9.40 11.73 -1.64
CA ALA A 121 -8.40 11.13 -0.75
C ALA A 121 -7.17 12.06 -0.59
N PRO A 122 -6.60 12.19 0.63
CA PRO A 122 -5.48 13.12 0.88
C PRO A 122 -4.23 12.77 0.09
N VAL A 123 -3.72 13.73 -0.69
CA VAL A 123 -2.45 13.66 -1.39
C VAL A 123 -1.39 14.35 -0.54
N LEU A 124 -0.29 13.65 -0.25
CA LEU A 124 0.82 14.17 0.53
C LEU A 124 1.64 15.14 -0.31
N ASP A 125 1.77 16.39 0.13
CA ASP A 125 2.71 17.33 -0.47
C ASP A 125 4.15 16.84 -0.25
N GLY A 126 4.97 16.85 -1.31
CA GLY A 126 6.35 16.35 -1.26
C GLY A 126 6.49 14.83 -1.30
N ALA A 127 5.43 14.06 -1.57
CA ALA A 127 5.58 12.67 -2.01
C ALA A 127 6.29 12.60 -3.37
N LEU A 128 6.90 11.45 -3.70
CA LEU A 128 7.46 11.20 -5.03
C LEU A 128 6.36 11.13 -6.09
N VAL A 129 5.34 10.32 -5.81
CA VAL A 129 4.17 10.16 -6.65
C VAL A 129 2.97 9.84 -5.76
N ALA A 130 1.80 10.33 -6.17
CA ALA A 130 0.54 10.05 -5.53
C ALA A 130 -0.44 9.45 -6.55
N CYS A 131 -0.95 8.26 -6.28
CA CYS A 131 -1.95 7.58 -7.11
C CYS A 131 -3.30 7.66 -6.41
N ASP A 132 -4.22 8.45 -6.95
CA ASP A 132 -5.59 8.62 -6.45
C ASP A 132 -6.50 7.55 -7.07
N CYS A 133 -7.16 6.76 -6.23
CA CYS A 133 -7.75 5.50 -6.64
C CYS A 133 -9.16 5.27 -6.10
N ARG A 134 -9.94 4.50 -6.86
CA ARG A 134 -11.17 3.84 -6.37
C ARG A 134 -10.87 2.38 -6.08
N ILE A 135 -11.39 1.86 -4.98
CA ILE A 135 -11.33 0.42 -4.68
C ILE A 135 -12.35 -0.27 -5.58
N ALA A 136 -11.86 -1.07 -6.53
CA ALA A 136 -12.68 -1.78 -7.50
C ALA A 136 -13.09 -3.17 -7.00
N GLU A 137 -12.19 -3.86 -6.30
CA GLU A 137 -12.41 -5.20 -5.76
C GLU A 137 -11.66 -5.35 -4.42
N VAL A 138 -12.20 -6.23 -3.56
CA VAL A 138 -11.57 -6.62 -2.30
C VAL A 138 -11.50 -8.13 -2.21
N GLN A 139 -10.30 -8.69 -2.04
CA GLN A 139 -10.10 -10.12 -1.80
C GLN A 139 -9.51 -10.39 -0.43
N SER A 140 -10.15 -11.22 0.38
CA SER A 140 -9.65 -11.59 1.71
C SER A 140 -8.66 -12.76 1.63
N VAL A 141 -7.46 -12.56 2.16
CA VAL A 141 -6.41 -13.59 2.25
C VAL A 141 -5.80 -13.61 3.64
N GLY A 142 -5.92 -14.74 4.34
CA GLY A 142 -5.41 -14.86 5.72
C GLY A 142 -6.01 -13.77 6.60
N SER A 143 -5.17 -12.91 7.21
CA SER A 143 -5.61 -11.78 8.05
C SER A 143 -5.78 -10.44 7.30
N HIS A 144 -5.52 -10.40 5.99
CA HIS A 144 -5.51 -9.18 5.20
C HIS A 144 -6.62 -9.18 4.16
N ASP A 145 -7.03 -7.98 3.78
CA ASP A 145 -7.78 -7.72 2.56
C ASP A 145 -6.83 -7.10 1.53
N LEU A 146 -6.84 -7.65 0.32
CA LEU A 146 -6.18 -7.12 -0.86
C LEU A 146 -7.17 -6.17 -1.52
N LEU A 147 -6.89 -4.88 -1.44
CA LEU A 147 -7.67 -3.84 -2.10
C LEU A 147 -7.11 -3.67 -3.51
N LEU A 148 -7.90 -4.00 -4.53
CA LEU A 148 -7.55 -3.81 -5.93
C LEU A 148 -8.08 -2.46 -6.35
N CYS A 149 -7.18 -1.55 -6.69
CA CYS A 149 -7.44 -0.13 -6.79
C CYS A 149 -7.20 0.35 -8.22
N GLU A 150 -8.27 0.76 -8.88
CA GLU A 150 -8.19 1.42 -10.19
C GLU A 150 -7.71 2.85 -9.98
N VAL A 151 -6.63 3.22 -10.66
CA VAL A 151 -6.01 4.54 -10.56
C VAL A 151 -6.78 5.52 -11.44
N LEU A 152 -7.34 6.56 -10.82
CA LEU A 152 -8.15 7.59 -11.47
C LEU A 152 -7.39 8.90 -11.68
N GLY A 153 -6.32 9.12 -10.92
CA GLY A 153 -5.46 10.30 -11.04
C GLY A 153 -4.06 10.02 -10.52
N VAL A 154 -3.09 10.73 -11.10
CA VAL A 154 -1.68 10.70 -10.66
C VAL A 154 -1.20 12.12 -10.47
N ALA A 155 -0.44 12.35 -9.40
CA ALA A 155 0.28 13.60 -9.19
C ALA A 155 1.74 13.31 -8.83
N GLU A 156 2.61 14.29 -9.09
CA GLU A 156 4.02 14.30 -8.71
C GLU A 156 4.25 15.51 -7.77
N PRO A 157 4.01 15.38 -6.45
CA PRO A 157 4.03 16.51 -5.52
C PRO A 157 5.42 17.10 -5.22
N GLY A 158 6.48 16.65 -5.89
CA GLY A 158 7.80 17.28 -5.89
C GLY A 158 8.79 16.76 -4.84
N GLY A 159 8.63 15.53 -4.34
CA GLY A 159 9.66 14.88 -3.52
C GLY A 159 10.89 14.46 -4.34
N GLU A 160 12.04 14.29 -3.68
CA GLU A 160 13.28 13.78 -4.27
C GLU A 160 13.83 12.59 -3.47
N GLY A 161 14.41 11.60 -4.16
CA GLY A 161 14.90 10.36 -3.58
C GLY A 161 13.79 9.48 -3.00
N GLY A 162 13.94 8.16 -3.02
CA GLY A 162 12.94 7.21 -2.50
C GLY A 162 13.21 6.74 -1.09
N LEU A 163 12.16 6.62 -0.27
CA LEU A 163 12.24 5.95 1.02
C LEU A 163 11.92 4.45 0.86
N LEU A 164 12.87 3.59 1.24
CA LEU A 164 12.71 2.14 1.25
C LEU A 164 12.73 1.58 2.67
N TYR A 165 12.11 0.42 2.84
CA TYR A 165 12.23 -0.39 4.04
C TYR A 165 12.88 -1.74 3.70
N PHE A 166 14.03 -2.02 4.32
CA PHE A 166 14.79 -3.24 4.11
C PHE A 166 15.56 -3.62 5.38
N ASP A 167 15.58 -4.91 5.70
CA ASP A 167 16.18 -5.50 6.90
C ASP A 167 15.75 -4.78 8.20
N ARG A 168 14.45 -4.48 8.28
CA ARG A 168 13.81 -3.77 9.42
C ARG A 168 14.33 -2.34 9.65
N ARG A 169 14.93 -1.71 8.64
CA ARG A 169 15.42 -0.34 8.68
C ARG A 169 14.93 0.44 7.48
N TYR A 170 14.85 1.76 7.65
CA TYR A 170 14.65 2.68 6.54
C TYR A 170 15.97 2.89 5.79
N HIS A 171 15.88 3.07 4.48
CA HIS A 171 16.99 3.39 3.59
C HIS A 171 16.51 4.45 2.60
N GLU A 172 17.42 5.30 2.15
CA GLU A 172 17.14 6.33 1.16
C GLU A 172 17.86 5.97 -0.14
N LEU A 173 17.15 6.09 -1.27
CA LEU A 173 17.68 5.91 -2.61
C LEU A 173 17.72 7.28 -3.29
N ALA A 174 18.90 7.71 -3.75
CA ALA A 174 19.07 8.97 -4.47
C ALA A 174 18.49 8.90 -5.88
#